data_AF-A0AA95H108-F1
#
_entry.id   AF-A0AA95H108-F1
#
_cell.length_a   1.000
_cell.length_b   1.000
_cell.length_c   1.000
_cell.angle_alpha   90.00
_cell.angle_beta   90.00
_cell.angle_gamma   90.00
#
_symmetry.space_group_name_H-M   'P 1'
#
loop_
_entity.id
_entity.type
_entity.pdbx_description
1 polymer ?
#
loop_
_entity_poly.entity_id
_entity_poly.type
_entity_poly.pdbx_seq_one_letter_code
_entity_poly.pdbx_strand_id
1 'polypeptide(L)'
;MGPEQARTEYLDIFTQIQALAPGDWTKVAPEAPGDVCDLPQGIEGTQFSFDSTRSVISEDQAEAIHKTVTEVFESKGLRVVQTQPSGANRDQTSTGFGDGKFSMQLGTSSFGTTLGGNTRCAPDPEGKFR
;
A
#
# COMPACT_ATOMS: atom_id res chain seq x y z
N MET A 1 -16.76 -0.49 10.08
CA MET A 1 -16.00 -1.17 9.02
C MET A 1 -15.29 -2.36 9.65
N GLY A 2 -15.44 -3.55 9.08
CA GLY A 2 -14.78 -4.78 9.55
C GLY A 2 -13.53 -5.14 8.73
N PRO A 3 -12.77 -6.18 9.14
CA PRO A 3 -11.51 -6.57 8.48
C PRO A 3 -11.66 -6.87 6.99
N GLU A 4 -12.68 -7.61 6.59
CA GLU A 4 -12.93 -7.94 5.18
C GLU A 4 -13.20 -6.71 4.31
N GLN A 5 -13.94 -5.73 4.84
CA GLN A 5 -14.18 -4.48 4.14
C GLN A 5 -12.88 -3.67 4.01
N ALA A 6 -12.08 -3.58 5.08
CA ALA A 6 -10.79 -2.89 5.06
C ALA A 6 -9.82 -3.52 4.04
N ARG A 7 -9.84 -4.85 3.92
CA ARG A 7 -9.09 -5.61 2.91
C ARG A 7 -9.56 -5.31 1.50
N THR A 8 -10.88 -5.30 1.26
CA THR A 8 -11.45 -5.02 -0.07
C THR A 8 -11.11 -3.60 -0.53
N GLU A 9 -11.32 -2.59 0.33
CA GLU A 9 -11.00 -1.20 0.02
C GLU A 9 -9.51 -1.00 -0.29
N TYR A 10 -8.63 -1.69 0.44
CA TYR A 10 -7.19 -1.66 0.17
C TYR A 10 -6.85 -2.28 -1.18
N LEU A 11 -7.38 -3.47 -1.48
CA LEU A 11 -7.10 -4.19 -2.73
C LEU A 11 -7.63 -3.45 -3.96
N ASP A 12 -8.72 -2.70 -3.83
CA ASP A 12 -9.23 -1.82 -4.90
C ASP A 12 -8.22 -0.72 -5.25
N ILE A 13 -7.69 -0.03 -4.23
CA ILE A 13 -6.64 0.99 -4.43
C ILE A 13 -5.36 0.32 -4.95
N PHE A 14 -4.97 -0.82 -4.39
CA PHE A 14 -3.77 -1.55 -4.76
C PHE A 14 -3.79 -1.94 -6.24
N THR A 15 -4.90 -2.49 -6.71
CA THR A 15 -5.11 -2.87 -8.11
C THR A 15 -5.10 -1.64 -9.03
N GLN A 16 -5.72 -0.54 -8.59
CA GLN A 16 -5.68 0.73 -9.32
C GLN A 16 -4.24 1.23 -9.50
N ILE A 17 -3.40 1.18 -8.46
CA ILE A 17 -1.99 1.60 -8.53
C ILE A 17 -1.17 0.65 -9.40
N GLN A 18 -1.36 -0.68 -9.30
CA GLN A 18 -0.68 -1.63 -10.18
C GLN A 18 -0.96 -1.38 -11.67
N ALA A 19 -2.19 -0.98 -12.01
CA ALA A 19 -2.57 -0.67 -13.38
C ALA A 19 -1.84 0.55 -13.98
N LEU A 20 -1.37 1.48 -13.14
CA LEU A 20 -0.58 2.65 -13.58
C LEU A 20 0.83 2.27 -14.03
N ALA A 21 1.34 1.13 -13.55
CA ALA A 21 2.60 0.54 -13.99
C ALA A 21 2.33 -0.87 -14.54
N PRO A 22 1.96 -1.00 -15.83
CA PRO A 22 1.70 -2.31 -16.45
C PRO A 22 2.94 -3.19 -16.49
N GLY A 23 2.80 -4.46 -16.13
CA GLY A 23 3.88 -5.44 -16.11
C GLY A 23 3.57 -6.62 -15.20
N ASP A 24 4.53 -7.54 -15.07
CA ASP A 24 4.40 -8.73 -14.24
C ASP A 24 4.69 -8.40 -12.77
N TRP A 25 3.61 -8.14 -12.03
CA TRP A 25 3.65 -8.00 -10.58
C TRP A 25 3.62 -9.38 -9.90
N THR A 26 4.35 -9.53 -8.80
CA THR A 26 4.24 -10.74 -7.97
C THR A 26 2.83 -10.87 -7.41
N LYS A 27 2.31 -12.10 -7.40
CA LYS A 27 0.95 -12.37 -6.91
C LYS A 27 0.90 -12.15 -5.40
N VAL A 28 -0.06 -11.33 -4.98
CA VAL A 28 -0.46 -11.25 -3.57
C VAL A 28 -1.38 -12.42 -3.22
N ALA A 29 -1.48 -12.75 -1.92
CA ALA A 29 -2.41 -13.75 -1.41
C ALA A 29 -3.52 -13.06 -0.59
N PRO A 30 -4.65 -12.66 -1.21
CA PRO A 30 -5.73 -11.93 -0.54
C PRO A 30 -6.33 -12.65 0.68
N GLU A 31 -6.28 -13.98 0.68
CA GLU A 31 -6.84 -14.82 1.73
C GLU A 31 -5.82 -15.22 2.81
N ALA A 32 -4.61 -14.64 2.78
CA ALA A 32 -3.68 -14.82 3.88
C ALA A 32 -4.30 -14.24 5.18
N PRO A 33 -4.09 -14.91 6.34
CA PRO A 33 -4.48 -14.36 7.62
C PRO A 33 -3.85 -12.98 7.85
N GLY A 34 -4.60 -12.10 8.52
CA GLY A 34 -4.12 -10.80 8.95
C GLY A 34 -3.34 -10.87 10.26
N ASP A 35 -2.73 -9.76 10.61
CA ASP A 35 -1.99 -9.57 11.84
C ASP A 35 -2.82 -8.82 12.88
N VAL A 36 -2.55 -9.08 14.15
CA VAL A 36 -3.12 -8.31 15.27
C VAL A 36 -2.61 -6.87 15.21
N CYS A 37 -3.52 -5.92 15.40
CA CYS A 37 -3.20 -4.51 15.50
C CYS A 37 -3.95 -3.86 16.66
N ASP A 38 -3.27 -2.97 17.39
CA ASP A 38 -3.91 -2.27 18.51
C ASP A 38 -4.83 -1.15 18.02
N LEU A 39 -6.07 -1.17 18.49
CA LEU A 39 -7.01 -0.06 18.40
C LEU A 39 -6.96 0.77 19.70
N PRO A 40 -7.51 2.00 19.70
CA PRO A 40 -7.62 2.79 20.91
C PRO A 40 -8.28 2.01 22.06
N GLN A 41 -7.89 2.33 23.30
CA GLN A 41 -8.43 1.74 24.52
C GLN A 41 -8.10 0.24 24.73
N GLY A 42 -7.09 -0.29 24.01
CA GLY A 42 -6.60 -1.66 24.22
C GLY A 42 -7.46 -2.74 23.56
N ILE A 43 -8.28 -2.35 22.58
CA ILE A 43 -9.06 -3.29 21.77
C ILE A 43 -8.13 -3.88 20.70
N GLU A 44 -8.14 -5.19 20.54
CA GLU A 44 -7.46 -5.85 19.43
C GLU A 44 -8.29 -5.72 18.14
N GLY A 45 -7.63 -5.38 17.05
CA GLY A 45 -8.15 -5.46 15.70
C GLY A 45 -7.29 -6.36 14.83
N THR A 46 -7.71 -6.50 13.57
CA THR A 46 -6.97 -7.17 12.52
C THR A 46 -6.65 -6.19 11.40
N GLN A 47 -5.43 -6.27 10.88
CA GLN A 47 -5.01 -5.60 9.66
C GLN A 47 -4.37 -6.63 8.71
N PHE A 48 -4.35 -6.36 7.42
CA PHE A 48 -3.68 -7.21 6.44
C PHE A 48 -2.52 -6.45 5.81
N SER A 49 -1.44 -7.18 5.57
CA SER A 49 -0.25 -6.67 4.89
C SER A 49 -0.21 -7.23 3.48
N PHE A 50 0.00 -6.35 2.49
CA PHE A 50 0.14 -6.77 1.10
C PHE A 50 1.39 -6.15 0.53
N ASP A 51 2.21 -6.98 -0.11
CA ASP A 51 3.41 -6.57 -0.81
C ASP A 51 3.48 -7.23 -2.17
N SER A 52 3.73 -6.41 -3.19
CA SER A 52 3.96 -6.87 -4.55
C SER A 52 5.16 -6.14 -5.13
N THR A 53 5.90 -6.84 -5.96
CA THR A 53 7.09 -6.32 -6.64
C THR A 53 7.01 -6.59 -8.12
N ARG A 54 7.69 -5.76 -8.91
CA ARG A 54 7.90 -5.97 -10.34
C ARG A 54 9.30 -5.52 -10.73
N SER A 55 9.67 -5.82 -11.97
CA SER A 55 10.91 -5.34 -12.58
C SER A 55 11.02 -3.82 -12.54
N VAL A 56 12.26 -3.34 -12.62
CA VAL A 56 12.60 -1.92 -12.80
C VAL A 56 11.82 -1.26 -13.94
N ILE A 57 11.53 0.03 -13.76
CA ILE A 57 10.93 0.91 -14.77
C ILE A 57 11.89 2.05 -15.10
N SER A 58 11.67 2.75 -16.21
CA SER A 58 12.51 3.91 -16.55
C SER A 58 12.29 5.07 -15.57
N GLU A 59 13.24 6.00 -15.54
CA GLU A 59 13.16 7.20 -14.70
C GLU A 59 11.96 8.08 -15.07
N ASP A 60 11.74 8.33 -16.36
CA ASP A 60 10.56 9.06 -16.86
C ASP A 60 9.24 8.37 -16.48
N GLN A 61 9.21 7.03 -16.50
CA GLN A 61 8.04 6.26 -16.05
C GLN A 61 7.84 6.41 -14.55
N ALA A 62 8.91 6.33 -13.76
CA ALA A 62 8.85 6.50 -12.32
C ALA A 62 8.30 7.89 -11.95
N GLU A 63 8.83 8.96 -12.54
CA GLU A 63 8.36 10.33 -12.27
C GLU A 63 6.87 10.48 -12.59
N ALA A 64 6.43 10.02 -13.77
CA ALA A 64 5.03 10.10 -14.19
C ALA A 64 4.09 9.28 -13.29
N ILE A 65 4.50 8.06 -12.90
CA ILE A 65 3.70 7.20 -12.03
C ILE A 65 3.63 7.81 -10.63
N HIS A 66 4.74 8.25 -10.04
CA HIS A 66 4.74 8.83 -8.69
C HIS A 66 3.85 10.07 -8.58
N LYS A 67 3.81 10.92 -9.61
CA LYS A 67 2.86 12.02 -9.71
C LYS A 67 1.41 11.52 -9.69
N THR A 68 1.08 10.57 -10.56
CA THR A 68 -0.28 10.03 -10.69
C THR A 68 -0.73 9.31 -9.42
N VAL A 69 0.16 8.53 -8.79
CA VAL A 69 -0.11 7.84 -7.52
C VAL A 69 -0.42 8.83 -6.40
N THR A 70 0.30 9.95 -6.33
CA THR A 70 0.00 11.00 -5.36
C THR A 70 -1.39 11.58 -5.56
N GLU A 71 -1.78 11.90 -6.79
CA GLU A 71 -3.12 12.39 -7.11
C GLU A 71 -4.20 11.35 -6.73
N VAL A 72 -3.96 10.06 -6.99
CA VAL A 72 -4.86 8.97 -6.57
C VAL A 72 -4.97 8.92 -5.05
N PHE A 73 -3.87 8.93 -4.32
CA PHE A 73 -3.90 8.88 -2.85
C PHE A 73 -4.62 10.09 -2.25
N GLU A 74 -4.36 11.30 -2.74
CA GLU A 74 -5.06 12.51 -2.30
C GLU A 74 -6.57 12.44 -2.60
N SER A 75 -6.95 11.92 -3.77
CA SER A 75 -8.38 11.73 -4.13
C SER A 75 -9.11 10.74 -3.21
N LYS A 76 -8.37 9.81 -2.59
CA LYS A 76 -8.87 8.86 -1.58
C LYS A 76 -8.83 9.44 -0.16
N GLY A 77 -8.47 10.71 0.01
CA GLY A 77 -8.36 11.39 1.30
C GLY A 77 -7.14 10.97 2.11
N LEU A 78 -6.12 10.38 1.48
CA LEU A 78 -4.89 9.98 2.16
C LEU A 78 -3.92 11.16 2.25
N ARG A 79 -3.23 11.27 3.38
CA ARG A 79 -2.09 12.18 3.53
C ARG A 79 -0.89 11.59 2.81
N VAL A 80 -0.36 12.29 1.82
CA VAL A 80 0.77 11.79 1.03
C VAL A 80 2.11 12.31 1.56
N VAL A 81 3.11 11.42 1.59
CA VAL A 81 4.52 11.75 1.77
C VAL A 81 5.28 11.20 0.58
N GLN A 82 5.98 12.06 -0.15
CA GLN A 82 6.95 11.65 -1.15
C GLN A 82 8.36 11.80 -0.62
N THR A 83 9.24 10.86 -0.97
CA THR A 83 10.68 10.98 -0.73
C THR A 83 11.45 10.61 -1.99
N GLN A 84 12.54 11.32 -2.23
CA GLN A 84 13.49 11.02 -3.31
C GLN A 84 14.90 11.25 -2.77
N PRO A 85 15.49 10.26 -2.10
CA PRO A 85 16.85 10.36 -1.60
C PRO A 85 17.84 10.64 -2.76
N SER A 86 18.79 11.55 -2.53
CA SER A 86 19.89 11.75 -3.47
C SER A 86 20.76 10.48 -3.53
N GLY A 87 20.98 9.92 -4.72
CA GLY A 87 21.85 8.75 -4.88
C GLY A 87 21.75 8.08 -6.24
N ALA A 88 22.70 7.19 -6.54
CA ALA A 88 22.76 6.47 -7.82
C ALA A 88 21.62 5.46 -8.01
N ASN A 89 20.93 5.08 -6.92
CA ASN A 89 19.87 4.07 -6.94
C ASN A 89 18.53 4.60 -7.43
N ARG A 90 18.39 5.92 -7.63
CA ARG A 90 17.15 6.56 -8.09
C ARG A 90 15.94 6.19 -7.23
N ASP A 91 16.16 6.08 -5.93
CA ASP A 91 15.11 5.71 -4.99
C ASP A 91 14.05 6.82 -4.97
N GLN A 92 12.79 6.44 -5.17
CA GLN A 92 11.65 7.33 -5.02
C GLN A 92 10.51 6.57 -4.34
N THR A 93 9.84 7.21 -3.38
CA THR A 93 8.65 6.65 -2.76
C THR A 93 7.50 7.65 -2.75
N SER A 94 6.29 7.15 -2.97
CA SER A 94 5.03 7.86 -2.68
C SER A 94 4.26 7.02 -1.67
N THR A 95 4.07 7.55 -0.47
CA THR A 95 3.36 6.86 0.62
C THR A 95 2.07 7.61 0.98
N GLY A 96 0.93 6.94 0.85
CA GLY A 96 -0.37 7.43 1.31
C GLY A 96 -0.68 6.89 2.70
N PHE A 97 -0.95 7.78 3.66
CA PHE A 97 -1.35 7.44 5.03
C PHE A 97 -2.83 7.80 5.25
N GLY A 98 -3.58 6.89 5.84
CA GLY A 98 -4.98 7.09 6.20
C GLY A 98 -5.26 6.81 7.68
N ASP A 99 -6.51 6.97 8.09
CA ASP A 99 -6.90 6.65 9.48
C ASP A 99 -6.72 5.15 9.78
N GLY A 100 -6.76 4.81 11.06
CA GLY A 100 -6.74 3.42 11.49
C GLY A 100 -5.48 2.68 11.03
N LYS A 101 -4.32 3.36 11.02
CA LYS A 101 -3.01 2.79 10.61
C LYS A 101 -2.91 2.39 9.13
N PHE A 102 -3.84 2.81 8.27
CA PHE A 102 -3.73 2.57 6.83
C PHE A 102 -2.44 3.18 6.27
N SER A 103 -1.73 2.40 5.47
CA SER A 103 -0.59 2.88 4.70
C SER A 103 -0.47 2.14 3.39
N MET A 104 -0.18 2.84 2.30
CA MET A 104 0.21 2.23 1.03
C MET A 104 1.38 3.00 0.43
N GLN A 105 2.43 2.30 0.02
CA GLN A 105 3.64 2.87 -0.54
C GLN A 105 3.91 2.27 -1.91
N LEU A 106 4.04 3.14 -2.92
CA LEU A 106 4.75 2.80 -4.15
C LEU A 106 6.22 3.21 -3.98
N GLY A 107 7.14 2.29 -4.22
CA GLY A 107 8.58 2.55 -4.29
C GLY A 107 9.14 2.20 -5.66
N THR A 108 10.02 3.04 -6.20
CA THR A 108 10.79 2.75 -7.41
C THR A 108 12.27 2.92 -7.12
N SER A 109 13.11 2.06 -7.70
CA SER A 109 14.56 2.14 -7.62
C SER A 109 15.20 1.43 -8.80
N SER A 110 16.54 1.48 -8.87
CA SER A 110 17.36 0.68 -9.79
C SER A 110 17.29 -0.83 -9.55
N PHE A 111 16.65 -1.28 -8.47
CA PHE A 111 16.50 -2.71 -8.13
C PHE A 111 15.11 -3.26 -8.42
N GLY A 112 14.10 -2.40 -8.56
CA GLY A 112 12.75 -2.81 -8.89
C GLY A 112 11.70 -1.76 -8.54
N THR A 113 10.45 -2.14 -8.70
CA THR A 113 9.31 -1.36 -8.21
C THR A 113 8.54 -2.20 -7.20
N THR A 114 8.17 -1.58 -6.09
CA THR A 114 7.45 -2.19 -4.99
C THR A 114 6.14 -1.45 -4.77
N LEU A 115 5.09 -2.19 -4.42
CA LEU A 115 3.83 -1.65 -3.95
C LEU A 115 3.41 -2.45 -2.72
N GLY A 116 3.24 -1.77 -1.60
CA GLY A 116 2.87 -2.49 -0.38
C GLY A 116 2.45 -1.62 0.78
N GLY A 117 2.11 -2.27 1.89
CA GLY A 117 1.62 -1.61 3.09
C GLY A 117 0.51 -2.38 3.79
N ASN A 118 -0.28 -1.65 4.58
CA ASN A 118 -1.22 -2.19 5.55
C ASN A 118 -2.62 -1.63 5.30
N THR A 119 -3.62 -2.50 5.41
CA THR A 119 -5.02 -2.08 5.51
C THR A 119 -5.23 -1.23 6.76
N ARG A 120 -6.40 -0.61 6.85
CA ARG A 120 -6.89 -0.10 8.14
C ARG A 120 -6.96 -1.27 9.13
N CYS A 121 -6.53 -1.02 10.36
CA CYS A 121 -6.83 -1.84 11.52
C CYS A 121 -8.32 -1.76 11.79
N ALA A 122 -9.00 -2.92 11.77
CA ALA A 122 -10.44 -3.01 11.97
C ALA A 122 -10.76 -3.92 13.17
N PRO A 123 -11.81 -3.64 13.97
CA PRO A 123 -12.19 -4.49 15.09
C PRO A 123 -12.47 -5.93 14.64
N ASP A 124 -11.86 -6.90 15.32
CA ASP A 124 -12.07 -8.34 15.10
C ASP A 124 -12.14 -9.09 16.46
N PRO A 125 -13.23 -8.89 17.24
CA PRO A 125 -13.33 -9.44 18.59
C PRO A 125 -13.32 -10.97 18.63
N GLU A 126 -13.72 -11.62 17.54
CA GLU A 126 -13.72 -13.08 17.40
C GLU A 126 -12.37 -13.61 16.89
N GLY A 127 -11.50 -12.74 16.39
CA GLY A 127 -10.20 -13.12 15.83
C GLY A 127 -10.34 -14.04 14.61
N LYS A 128 -11.42 -13.92 13.85
CA LYS A 128 -11.72 -14.83 12.73
C LYS A 128 -10.74 -14.65 11.55
N PHE A 129 -10.13 -13.48 11.46
CA PHE A 129 -9.32 -13.07 10.32
C PHE A 129 -7.81 -13.12 10.59
N ARG A 130 -7.39 -13.65 11.75
CA ARG A 130 -5.99 -13.82 12.17
C ARG A 130 -5.63 -15.29 12.36
#